data_AF-A0AA36FXN1-F1
#
_entry.id   AF-A0AA36FXN1-F1
#
_cell.length_a   1.000
_cell.length_b   1.000
_cell.length_c   1.000
_cell.angle_alpha   90.00
_cell.angle_beta   90.00
_cell.angle_gamma   90.00
#
_symmetry.space_group_name_H-M   'P 1'
#
loop_
_entity.id
_entity.type
_entity.pdbx_description
1 polymer ?
#
loop_
_entity_poly.entity_id
_entity_poly.type
_entity_poly.pdbx_seq_one_letter_code
_entity_poly.pdbx_strand_id
1 'polypeptide(L)'
;EATKINLSLSALGNVISALVDGKSTHIPYRDSKLTRLLQDSLGGNSKTVMVACIGPASYNFEESLGTLRYANRAKNIKNKPKINEDPKDALLREFQEEINRLRAMLANRKKKGRDEIRQEEKQMAEEREAIEDDHSMREEEKQRLLSEIEERRRLLDQEIRPKRLWRQKIV
;
A
#
# COMPACT_ATOMS: atom_id res chain seq x y z
N GLU A 1 -6.65 54.87 -31.93
CA GLU A 1 -5.62 54.26 -31.05
C GLU A 1 -6.17 53.69 -29.75
N ALA A 2 -7.06 54.37 -29.03
CA ALA A 2 -7.62 53.91 -27.74
C ALA A 2 -8.22 52.49 -27.75
N THR A 3 -8.80 52.04 -28.87
CA THR A 3 -9.38 50.69 -29.03
C THR A 3 -8.34 49.57 -29.05
N LYS A 4 -7.11 49.82 -29.51
CA LYS A 4 -6.03 48.80 -29.53
C LYS A 4 -5.34 48.65 -28.18
N ILE A 5 -5.25 49.73 -27.39
CA ILE A 5 -4.61 49.72 -26.06
C ILE A 5 -5.37 48.79 -25.10
N ASN A 6 -6.71 48.80 -25.17
CA ASN A 6 -7.56 48.01 -24.27
C ASN A 6 -7.96 46.65 -24.82
N LEU A 7 -7.58 46.30 -26.05
CA LEU A 7 -7.97 45.02 -26.67
C LEU A 7 -7.43 43.83 -25.86
N SER A 8 -6.18 43.90 -25.40
CA SER A 8 -5.57 42.84 -24.58
C SER A 8 -6.25 42.70 -23.21
N LEU A 9 -6.61 43.81 -22.57
CA LEU A 9 -7.25 43.82 -21.26
C LEU A 9 -8.70 43.30 -21.33
N SER A 10 -9.44 43.71 -22.35
CA SER A 10 -10.78 43.21 -22.63
C SER A 10 -10.77 41.71 -22.98
N ALA A 11 -9.84 41.28 -23.84
CA ALA A 11 -9.66 39.85 -24.15
C ALA A 11 -9.32 39.03 -22.91
N LEU A 12 -8.46 39.56 -22.03
CA LEU A 12 -8.13 38.93 -20.75
C LEU A 12 -9.38 38.80 -19.87
N GLY A 13 -10.21 39.85 -19.78
CA GLY A 13 -11.48 39.82 -19.05
C GLY A 13 -12.46 38.77 -19.57
N ASN A 14 -12.54 38.59 -20.89
CA ASN A 14 -13.38 37.56 -21.53
C ASN A 14 -12.86 36.15 -21.21
N VAL A 15 -11.54 35.93 -21.29
CA VAL A 15 -10.90 34.66 -20.93
C VAL A 15 -11.17 34.29 -19.48
N ILE A 16 -11.00 35.22 -18.55
CA ILE A 16 -11.27 34.98 -17.12
C ILE A 16 -12.74 34.64 -16.89
N SER A 17 -13.66 35.37 -17.50
CA SER A 17 -15.10 35.11 -17.33
C SER A 17 -15.48 33.72 -17.86
N ALA A 18 -14.97 33.35 -19.04
CA ALA A 18 -15.20 32.02 -19.61
C ALA A 18 -14.63 30.89 -18.74
N LEU A 19 -13.46 31.10 -18.12
CA LEU A 19 -12.83 30.13 -17.22
C LEU A 19 -13.58 29.95 -15.90
N VAL A 20 -14.16 31.03 -15.37
CA VAL A 20 -14.91 31.01 -14.10
C VAL A 20 -16.28 30.39 -14.28
N ASP A 21 -16.98 30.72 -15.38
CA ASP A 21 -18.31 30.20 -15.66
C ASP A 21 -18.28 28.70 -15.93
N GLY A 22 -17.18 28.17 -16.47
CA GLY A 22 -16.97 26.74 -16.73
C GLY A 22 -17.93 26.10 -17.74
N LYS A 23 -18.84 26.90 -18.32
CA LYS A 23 -19.86 26.47 -19.31
C LYS A 23 -19.34 26.55 -20.75
N SER A 24 -18.28 27.32 -20.98
CA SER A 24 -17.72 27.53 -22.30
C SER A 24 -16.72 26.44 -22.65
N THR A 25 -17.02 25.65 -23.69
CA THR A 25 -16.09 24.65 -24.24
C THR A 25 -14.84 25.29 -24.86
N HIS A 26 -14.97 26.51 -25.38
CA HIS A 26 -13.88 27.24 -26.01
C HIS A 26 -13.54 28.50 -25.21
N ILE A 27 -12.27 28.63 -24.80
CA ILE A 27 -11.74 29.81 -24.13
C ILE A 27 -10.98 30.67 -25.15
N PRO A 28 -11.30 31.97 -25.31
CA PRO A 28 -10.81 32.80 -26.40
C PRO A 28 -9.38 33.35 -26.15
N TYR A 29 -8.40 32.47 -25.88
CA TYR A 29 -7.02 32.91 -25.69
C TYR A 29 -6.42 33.57 -26.93
N ARG A 30 -6.96 33.29 -28.12
CA ARG A 30 -6.43 33.75 -29.42
C ARG A 30 -6.77 35.22 -29.73
N ASP A 31 -7.69 35.82 -29.01
CA ASP A 31 -8.18 37.19 -29.25
C ASP A 31 -7.09 38.25 -29.00
N SER A 32 -6.07 37.93 -28.21
CA SER A 32 -4.90 38.78 -28.02
C SER A 32 -3.60 37.98 -27.90
N LYS A 33 -2.46 38.59 -28.26
CA LYS A 33 -1.15 37.96 -28.04
C LYS A 33 -0.84 37.74 -26.56
N LEU A 34 -1.30 38.66 -25.70
CA LEU A 34 -1.11 38.58 -24.25
C LEU A 34 -1.82 37.36 -23.65
N THR A 35 -3.08 37.13 -24.01
CA THR A 35 -3.84 35.96 -23.55
C THR A 35 -3.28 34.64 -24.09
N ARG A 36 -2.61 34.65 -25.25
CA ARG A 36 -1.88 33.46 -25.76
C ARG A 36 -0.65 33.16 -24.93
N LEU A 37 0.13 34.18 -24.57
CA LEU A 37 1.31 34.00 -23.72
C LEU A 37 0.93 33.58 -22.30
N LEU A 38 -0.19 34.09 -21.79
CA LEU A 38 -0.70 33.77 -20.45
C LEU A 38 -1.62 32.55 -20.40
N GLN A 39 -1.78 31.81 -21.50
CA GLN A 39 -2.67 30.66 -21.56
C GLN A 39 -2.33 29.62 -20.48
N ASP A 40 -1.05 29.33 -20.27
CA ASP A 40 -0.62 28.39 -19.22
C ASP A 40 -0.85 28.94 -17.80
N SER A 41 -0.85 30.26 -17.64
CA SER A 41 -1.11 30.93 -16.36
C SER A 41 -2.60 31.00 -16.02
N LEU A 42 -3.49 30.94 -17.02
CA LEU A 42 -4.92 31.12 -16.83
C LEU A 42 -5.65 29.82 -17.20
N GLY A 43 -5.67 28.85 -16.29
CA GLY A 43 -6.33 27.55 -16.49
C GLY A 43 -5.41 26.43 -16.99
N GLY A 44 -4.10 26.67 -17.09
CA GLY A 44 -3.11 25.71 -17.57
C GLY A 44 -2.21 25.12 -16.48
N ASN A 45 -0.98 24.82 -16.89
CA ASN A 45 0.04 24.18 -16.08
C ASN A 45 0.97 25.22 -15.41
N SER A 46 0.43 26.06 -14.53
CA SER A 46 1.20 27.06 -13.80
C SER A 46 0.60 27.39 -12.45
N LYS A 47 1.46 27.76 -11.49
CA LYS A 47 1.05 28.36 -10.21
C LYS A 47 1.01 29.87 -10.40
N THR A 48 -0.18 30.43 -10.48
CA THR A 48 -0.38 31.84 -10.87
C THR A 48 -0.86 32.68 -9.71
N VAL A 49 -0.24 33.85 -9.53
CA VAL A 49 -0.61 34.86 -8.54
C VAL A 49 -0.93 36.15 -9.29
N MET A 50 -2.08 36.73 -8.98
CA MET A 50 -2.48 38.05 -9.50
C MET A 50 -2.36 39.08 -8.37
N VAL A 51 -1.62 40.17 -8.63
CA VAL A 51 -1.53 41.32 -7.72
C VAL A 51 -2.43 42.43 -8.27
N ALA A 52 -3.41 42.85 -7.48
CA ALA A 52 -4.32 43.93 -7.81
C ALA A 52 -3.82 45.24 -7.19
N CYS A 53 -3.36 46.17 -8.02
CA CYS A 53 -2.90 47.48 -7.58
C CYS A 53 -4.07 48.48 -7.58
N ILE A 54 -4.40 49.04 -6.43
CA ILE A 54 -5.49 50.02 -6.27
C ILE A 54 -4.97 51.29 -5.59
N GLY A 55 -5.59 52.43 -5.90
CA GLY A 55 -5.26 53.71 -5.27
C GLY A 55 -6.28 54.08 -4.19
N PRO A 56 -5.89 54.59 -3.01
CA PRO A 56 -6.82 54.91 -1.93
C PRO A 56 -7.62 56.20 -2.14
N ALA A 57 -7.35 56.96 -3.20
CA ALA A 57 -7.97 58.25 -3.45
C ALA A 57 -9.44 58.12 -3.89
N SER A 58 -10.29 59.04 -3.43
CA SER A 58 -11.74 59.03 -3.69
C SER A 58 -12.11 59.11 -5.18
N TYR A 59 -11.32 59.85 -5.98
CA TYR A 59 -11.53 59.94 -7.43
C TYR A 59 -11.19 58.64 -8.18
N ASN A 60 -10.46 57.70 -7.57
CA ASN A 60 -10.14 56.39 -8.14
C ASN A 60 -11.16 55.31 -7.74
N PHE A 61 -12.27 55.68 -7.09
CA PHE A 61 -13.22 54.71 -6.54
C PHE A 61 -13.76 53.75 -7.61
N GLU A 62 -14.17 54.28 -8.77
CA GLU A 62 -14.74 53.48 -9.85
C GLU A 62 -13.74 52.47 -10.44
N GLU A 63 -12.52 52.93 -10.73
CA GLU A 63 -11.44 52.09 -11.26
C GLU A 63 -10.95 51.05 -10.22
N SER A 64 -10.89 51.43 -8.96
CA SER A 64 -10.53 50.52 -7.85
C SER A 64 -11.59 49.42 -7.69
N LEU A 65 -12.87 49.77 -7.79
CA LEU A 65 -13.96 48.80 -7.77
C LEU A 65 -13.91 47.86 -8.98
N GLY A 66 -13.61 48.39 -10.17
CA GLY A 66 -13.41 47.60 -11.39
C GLY A 66 -12.28 46.57 -11.22
N THR A 67 -11.15 47.01 -10.69
CA THR A 67 -9.97 46.16 -10.42
C THR A 67 -10.27 45.08 -9.39
N LEU A 68 -10.97 45.41 -8.30
CA LEU A 68 -11.36 44.44 -7.27
C LEU A 68 -12.33 43.38 -7.80
N ARG A 69 -13.33 43.79 -8.59
CA ARG A 69 -14.27 42.85 -9.24
C ARG A 69 -13.53 41.92 -10.19
N TYR A 70 -12.55 42.45 -10.92
CA TYR A 70 -11.70 41.67 -11.81
C TYR A 70 -10.88 40.63 -11.04
N ALA A 71 -10.20 41.05 -9.97
CA ALA A 71 -9.42 40.16 -9.11
C ALA A 71 -10.29 39.07 -8.45
N ASN A 72 -11.51 39.43 -8.03
CA ASN A 72 -12.45 38.47 -7.47
C ASN A 72 -12.85 37.38 -8.47
N ARG A 73 -13.01 37.70 -9.76
CA ARG A 73 -13.22 36.68 -10.80
C ARG A 73 -11.95 35.85 -11.00
N ALA A 74 -10.79 36.48 -11.13
CA ALA A 74 -9.51 35.80 -11.35
C ALA A 74 -9.19 34.77 -10.24
N LYS A 75 -9.56 35.07 -9.00
CA LYS A 75 -9.41 34.16 -7.84
C LYS A 75 -10.10 32.80 -8.04
N ASN A 76 -11.18 32.74 -8.82
CA ASN A 76 -11.95 31.51 -9.02
C ASN A 76 -11.42 30.62 -10.15
N ILE A 77 -10.36 31.05 -10.86
CA ILE A 77 -9.73 30.25 -11.92
C ILE A 77 -9.01 29.06 -11.27
N LYS A 78 -9.29 27.85 -11.79
CA LYS A 78 -8.66 26.61 -11.31
C LYS A 78 -7.53 26.19 -12.26
N ASN A 79 -6.30 26.35 -11.81
CA ASN A 79 -5.12 25.81 -12.51
C ASN A 79 -4.82 24.37 -12.08
N LYS A 80 -4.17 23.60 -12.96
CA LYS A 80 -3.71 22.24 -12.69
C LYS A 80 -2.18 22.17 -12.89
N PRO A 81 -1.40 22.75 -11.97
CA PRO A 81 0.05 22.70 -12.06
C PRO A 81 0.55 21.26 -11.90
N LYS A 82 1.42 20.84 -12.80
CA LYS A 82 2.13 19.58 -12.86
C LYS A 82 3.63 19.89 -12.87
N ILE A 83 4.43 18.99 -12.33
CA ILE A 83 5.88 19.12 -12.38
C ILE A 83 6.30 18.84 -13.83
N ASN A 84 6.95 19.81 -14.45
CA ASN A 84 7.52 19.65 -15.79
C ASN A 84 8.86 18.91 -15.64
N GLU A 85 8.78 17.59 -15.51
CA GLU A 85 9.94 16.71 -15.58
C GLU A 85 10.25 16.45 -17.06
N ASP A 86 11.54 16.32 -17.41
CA ASP A 86 11.91 15.83 -18.73
C ASP A 86 11.28 14.44 -18.91
N PRO A 87 10.73 14.12 -20.10
CA PRO A 87 10.03 12.85 -20.31
C PRO A 87 10.91 11.63 -20.03
N LYS A 88 12.24 11.77 -20.15
CA LYS A 88 13.21 10.74 -19.79
C LYS A 88 13.30 10.56 -18.28
N ASP A 89 13.34 11.64 -17.52
CA ASP A 89 13.47 11.62 -16.06
C ASP A 89 12.17 11.13 -15.39
N ALA A 90 11.02 11.55 -15.92
CA ALA A 90 9.71 11.04 -15.50
C ALA A 90 9.60 9.52 -15.69
N LEU A 91 10.03 9.04 -16.86
CA LEU A 91 10.01 7.62 -17.18
C LEU A 91 11.03 6.83 -16.34
N LEU A 92 12.22 7.38 -16.11
CA LEU A 92 13.22 6.82 -15.21
C LEU A 92 12.69 6.69 -13.78
N ARG A 93 11.98 7.70 -13.28
CA ARG A 93 11.35 7.65 -11.95
C ARG A 93 10.28 6.57 -11.87
N GLU A 94 9.39 6.50 -12.87
CA GLU A 94 8.34 5.48 -12.93
C GLU A 94 8.93 4.07 -13.00
N PHE A 95 9.94 3.86 -13.85
CA PHE A 95 10.65 2.57 -13.92
C PHE A 95 11.37 2.24 -12.62
N GLN A 96 11.99 3.22 -11.95
CA GLN A 96 12.66 3.00 -10.68
C GLN A 96 11.66 2.62 -9.57
N GLU A 97 10.49 3.26 -9.54
CA GLU A 97 9.39 2.93 -8.63
C GLU A 97 8.87 1.51 -8.88
N GLU A 98 8.66 1.13 -10.14
CA GLU A 98 8.17 -0.20 -10.49
C GLU A 98 9.22 -1.28 -10.21
N ILE A 99 10.51 -1.03 -10.50
CA ILE A 99 11.61 -1.93 -10.11
C ILE A 99 11.62 -2.15 -8.60
N ASN A 100 11.47 -1.08 -7.81
CA ASN A 100 11.46 -1.18 -6.36
C ASN A 100 10.25 -1.96 -5.85
N ARG A 101 9.07 -1.72 -6.42
CA ARG A 101 7.83 -2.44 -6.10
C ARG A 101 7.97 -3.94 -6.39
N LEU A 102 8.45 -4.30 -7.58
CA LEU A 102 8.63 -5.69 -7.97
C LEU A 102 9.70 -6.38 -7.12
N ARG A 103 10.81 -5.70 -6.80
CA ARG A 103 11.83 -6.21 -5.87
C ARG A 103 11.25 -6.48 -4.49
N ALA A 104 10.39 -5.59 -3.97
CA ALA A 104 9.72 -5.78 -2.68
C ALA A 104 8.76 -6.99 -2.71
N MET A 105 7.98 -7.17 -3.77
CA MET A 105 7.11 -8.34 -3.94
C MET A 105 7.90 -9.65 -3.97
N LEU A 106 9.01 -9.69 -4.72
CA LEU A 106 9.88 -10.87 -4.77
C LEU A 106 10.53 -11.17 -3.41
N ALA A 107 10.97 -10.14 -2.68
CA ALA A 107 11.52 -10.30 -1.35
C ALA A 107 10.47 -10.86 -0.37
N ASN A 108 9.24 -10.36 -0.44
CA ASN A 108 8.15 -10.83 0.41
C ASN A 108 7.75 -12.29 0.08
N ARG A 109 7.69 -12.65 -1.20
CA ARG A 109 7.43 -14.04 -1.64
C ARG A 109 8.53 -15.00 -1.19
N LYS A 110 9.80 -14.57 -1.26
CA LYS A 110 10.94 -15.36 -0.75
C LYS A 110 10.90 -15.54 0.76
N LYS A 111 10.52 -14.50 1.53
CA LYS A 111 10.33 -14.62 2.98
C LYS A 111 9.22 -15.62 3.30
N LYS A 112 8.05 -15.47 2.66
CA LYS A 112 6.91 -16.33 2.91
C LYS A 112 7.23 -17.82 2.67
N GLY A 113 7.87 -18.15 1.55
CA GLY A 113 8.28 -19.53 1.29
C GLY A 113 9.32 -20.06 2.27
N ARG A 114 10.20 -19.18 2.80
CA ARG A 114 11.20 -19.56 3.80
C ARG A 114 10.57 -19.77 5.19
N ASP A 115 9.57 -18.97 5.53
CA ASP A 115 8.80 -19.09 6.77
C ASP A 115 7.90 -20.34 6.74
N GLU A 116 7.29 -20.66 5.60
CA GLU A 116 6.50 -21.88 5.38
C GLU A 116 7.37 -23.13 5.59
N ILE A 117 8.53 -23.22 4.94
CA ILE A 117 9.48 -24.34 5.14
C ILE A 117 9.90 -24.46 6.61
N ARG A 118 10.20 -23.33 7.27
CA ARG A 118 10.62 -23.34 8.68
C ARG A 118 9.52 -23.79 9.63
N GLN A 119 8.26 -23.51 9.30
CA GLN A 119 7.11 -23.99 10.07
C GLN A 119 6.88 -25.49 9.88
N GLU A 120 6.99 -25.98 8.64
CA GLU A 120 6.89 -27.42 8.32
C GLU A 120 8.01 -28.22 9.01
N GLU A 121 9.26 -27.73 8.98
CA GLU A 121 10.39 -28.35 9.69
C GLU A 121 10.15 -28.42 11.21
N LYS A 122 9.60 -27.36 11.80
CA LYS A 122 9.30 -27.30 13.24
C LYS A 122 8.17 -28.26 13.62
N GLN A 123 7.10 -28.33 12.82
CA GLN A 123 6.01 -29.27 13.04
C GLN A 123 6.48 -30.73 12.94
N MET A 124 7.28 -31.07 11.92
CA MET A 124 7.82 -32.43 11.80
C MET A 124 8.75 -32.80 12.96
N ALA A 125 9.53 -31.85 13.49
CA ALA A 125 10.37 -32.10 14.65
C ALA A 125 9.55 -32.37 15.92
N GLU A 126 8.51 -31.57 16.16
CA GLU A 126 7.59 -31.75 17.30
C GLU A 126 6.81 -33.08 17.20
N GLU A 127 6.34 -33.46 16.00
CA GLU A 127 5.69 -34.76 15.78
C GLU A 127 6.63 -35.94 16.00
N ARG A 128 7.89 -35.84 15.57
CA ARG A 128 8.91 -36.89 15.79
C ARG A 128 9.22 -37.08 17.27
N GLU A 129 9.40 -35.99 18.00
CA GLU A 129 9.64 -36.02 19.46
C GLU A 129 8.45 -36.68 20.19
N ALA A 130 7.21 -36.30 19.84
CA ALA A 130 6.02 -36.92 20.43
C ALA A 130 5.89 -38.42 20.13
N ILE A 131 6.30 -38.87 18.93
CA ILE A 131 6.31 -40.30 18.57
C ILE A 131 7.39 -41.05 19.36
N GLU A 132 8.59 -40.45 19.53
CA GLU A 132 9.67 -41.04 20.32
C GLU A 132 9.27 -41.19 21.79
N ASP A 133 8.62 -40.18 22.37
CA ASP A 133 8.10 -40.22 23.74
C ASP A 133 7.01 -41.29 23.93
N ASP A 134 6.02 -41.38 23.03
CA ASP A 134 4.96 -42.40 23.08
C ASP A 134 5.55 -43.82 22.93
N HIS A 135 6.55 -43.99 22.06
CA HIS A 135 7.23 -45.27 21.89
C HIS A 135 7.99 -45.68 23.16
N SER A 136 8.72 -44.75 23.77
CA SER A 136 9.44 -44.96 25.03
C SER A 136 8.50 -45.40 26.16
N MET A 137 7.38 -44.69 26.34
CA MET A 137 6.38 -45.02 27.36
C MET A 137 5.78 -46.41 27.17
N ARG A 138 5.46 -46.79 25.92
CA ARG A 138 4.94 -48.13 25.60
C ARG A 138 5.97 -49.23 25.85
N GLU A 139 7.25 -48.99 25.56
CA GLU A 139 8.31 -49.93 25.88
C GLU A 139 8.45 -50.13 27.38
N GLU A 140 8.44 -49.06 28.18
CA GLU A 140 8.47 -49.16 29.64
C GLU A 140 7.29 -49.96 30.20
N GLU A 141 6.06 -49.68 29.73
CA GLU A 141 4.85 -50.38 30.18
C GLU A 141 4.88 -51.87 29.81
N LYS A 142 5.33 -52.18 28.58
CA LYS A 142 5.53 -53.55 28.11
C LYS A 142 6.56 -54.29 28.98
N GLN A 143 7.67 -53.64 29.33
CA GLN A 143 8.70 -54.23 30.21
C GLN A 143 8.12 -54.60 31.58
N ARG A 144 7.29 -53.72 32.17
CA ARG A 144 6.64 -53.96 33.49
C ARG A 144 5.66 -55.13 33.45
N LEU A 145 4.82 -55.20 32.42
CA LEU A 145 3.88 -56.29 32.25
C LEU A 145 4.58 -57.64 32.04
N LEU A 146 5.67 -57.66 31.28
CA LEU A 146 6.48 -58.85 31.08
C LEU A 146 7.06 -59.38 32.39
N SER A 147 7.62 -58.50 33.24
CA SER A 147 8.14 -58.92 34.54
C SER A 147 7.05 -59.47 35.45
N GLU A 148 5.85 -58.87 35.44
CA GLU A 148 4.71 -59.35 36.24
C GLU A 148 4.21 -60.72 35.74
N ILE A 149 4.14 -60.93 34.42
CA ILE A 149 3.82 -62.24 33.83
C ILE A 149 4.86 -63.28 34.23
N GLU A 150 6.16 -62.96 34.17
CA GLU A 150 7.23 -63.88 34.55
C GLU A 150 7.17 -64.27 36.03
N GLU A 151 6.92 -63.32 36.93
CA GLU A 151 6.72 -63.61 38.35
C GLU A 151 5.52 -64.52 38.58
N ARG A 152 4.39 -64.22 37.92
CA ARG A 152 3.16 -65.02 38.06
C ARG A 152 3.34 -66.43 37.52
N ARG A 153 4.07 -66.56 36.40
CA ARG A 153 4.45 -67.86 35.83
C ARG A 153 5.38 -68.64 36.76
N ARG A 154 6.33 -67.98 37.43
CA ARG A 154 7.19 -68.60 38.47
C ARG A 154 6.39 -69.14 39.65
N LEU A 155 5.44 -68.38 40.17
CA LEU A 155 4.58 -68.79 41.29
C LEU A 155 3.71 -70.00 40.92
N LEU A 156 3.08 -69.95 39.74
CA LEU A 156 2.33 -71.09 39.20
C LEU A 156 3.20 -72.33 39.05
N ASP A 157 4.43 -72.21 38.55
CA ASP A 157 5.35 -73.35 38.41
C ASP A 157 5.73 -73.92 39.79
N GLN A 158 5.94 -73.06 40.80
CA GLN A 158 6.18 -73.50 42.19
C GLN A 158 4.96 -74.22 42.80
N GLU A 159 3.74 -73.80 42.49
CA GLU A 159 2.52 -74.39 43.04
C GLU A 159 2.11 -75.70 42.35
N ILE A 160 2.41 -75.82 41.04
CA ILE A 160 2.15 -77.01 40.24
C ILE A 160 3.20 -78.11 40.49
N ARG A 161 4.46 -77.75 40.78
CA ARG A 161 5.54 -78.71 41.09
C ARG A 161 5.20 -79.74 42.18
N PRO A 162 4.75 -79.37 43.39
CA PRO A 162 4.38 -80.35 44.41
C PRO A 162 3.18 -81.19 43.96
N LYS A 163 2.15 -80.59 43.35
CA LYS A 163 0.95 -81.32 42.86
C LYS A 163 1.28 -82.36 41.78
N ARG A 164 2.27 -82.08 40.91
CA ARG A 164 2.80 -83.03 39.93
C ARG A 164 3.60 -84.15 40.60
N LEU A 165 4.41 -83.84 41.61
CA LEU A 165 5.13 -84.86 42.41
C LEU A 165 4.19 -85.80 43.17
N TRP A 166 3.07 -85.30 43.73
CA TRP A 166 2.07 -86.13 44.41
C TRP A 166 1.33 -87.06 43.43
N ARG A 167 1.03 -86.60 42.21
CA ARG A 167 0.42 -87.45 41.16
C ARG A 167 1.34 -88.57 40.65
N GLN A 168 2.66 -88.37 40.65
CA GLN A 168 3.64 -89.42 40.30
C GLN A 168 3.95 -90.39 41.44
N LYS A 169 3.62 -90.05 42.70
CA LYS A 169 3.81 -90.94 43.87
C LYS A 169 2.59 -91.79 44.25
N ILE A 170 1.45 -91.60 43.56
CA ILE A 170 0.18 -92.33 43.82
C ILE A 170 -0.06 -93.46 42.78
N VAL A 171 0.90 -93.73 41.91
CA VAL A 171 0.95 -94.95 41.07
C VAL A 171 2.18 -95.74 41.47
#